data_AF-V3Z9H7-F1
#
_entry.id   AF-V3Z9H7-F1
#
_cell.length_a   1.000
_cell.length_b   1.000
_cell.length_c   1.000
_cell.angle_alpha   90.00
_cell.angle_beta   90.00
_cell.angle_gamma   90.00
#
_symmetry.space_group_name_H-M   'P 1'
#
loop_
_entity.id
_entity.type
_entity.pdbx_description
1 polymer ?
#
loop_
_entity_poly.entity_id
_entity_poly.type
_entity_poly.pdbx_seq_one_letter_code
_entity_poly.pdbx_strand_id
1 'polypeptide(L)'
;MSVVIKVYIYIYIYIYIYIDKNCLESFLRGDSPPHDVWKENWATQYSVDKDVGDYLNDRFDGISVYPTLGNHETFPANLYYSTLPEYKYFNEKNVELWSDLFSIPVEQRDNIIQDAYYQVLIRPGLRLISFNSNHGMSKDINVFNKYWSNRHARSTDKVYCDDACRQITVCETLSATFRDWINCVGRFSAVVH
;
A
#
# COMPACT_ATOMS: atom_id res chain seq x y z
N MET A 1 -28.38 -19.26 -4.76
CA MET A 1 -28.15 -19.44 -3.31
C MET A 1 -26.71 -19.06 -3.05
N SER A 2 -26.44 -17.85 -2.59
CA SER A 2 -25.08 -17.29 -2.51
C SER A 2 -24.29 -17.83 -1.31
N VAL A 3 -22.98 -17.93 -1.44
CA VAL A 3 -22.06 -18.25 -0.33
C VAL A 3 -21.55 -16.94 0.26
N VAL A 4 -21.55 -16.82 1.59
CA VAL A 4 -21.02 -15.66 2.30
C VAL A 4 -19.67 -16.01 2.89
N ILE A 5 -18.61 -15.35 2.44
CA ILE A 5 -17.26 -15.52 2.98
C ILE A 5 -16.94 -14.33 3.86
N LYS A 6 -16.43 -14.62 5.06
CA LYS A 6 -15.95 -13.63 6.01
C LYS A 6 -14.42 -13.58 5.91
N VAL A 7 -13.89 -12.48 5.40
CA VAL A 7 -12.44 -12.21 5.34
C VAL A 7 -12.06 -11.34 6.54
N TYR A 8 -10.98 -11.71 7.22
CA TYR A 8 -10.42 -10.94 8.34
C TYR A 8 -9.22 -10.16 7.82
N ILE A 9 -9.33 -8.83 7.82
CA ILE A 9 -8.20 -7.94 7.58
C ILE A 9 -7.71 -7.43 8.94
N TYR A 10 -6.42 -7.14 9.08
CA TYR A 10 -5.74 -6.78 10.34
C TYR A 10 -6.33 -5.54 11.07
N ILE A 11 -7.16 -4.75 10.39
CA ILE A 11 -8.06 -3.77 11.00
C ILE A 11 -9.42 -4.46 11.05
N TYR A 12 -10.08 -4.52 12.22
CA TYR A 12 -11.39 -5.15 12.53
C TYR A 12 -12.58 -4.78 11.59
N ILE A 13 -12.39 -4.90 10.29
CA ILE A 13 -13.30 -4.64 9.19
C ILE A 13 -13.72 -6.01 8.69
N TYR A 14 -15.02 -6.28 8.76
CA TYR A 14 -15.60 -7.48 8.20
C TYR A 14 -15.98 -7.21 6.76
N ILE A 15 -15.28 -7.84 5.83
CA ILE A 15 -15.74 -7.89 4.44
C ILE A 15 -16.55 -9.17 4.28
N TYR A 16 -17.83 -9.00 3.97
CA TYR A 16 -18.72 -10.07 3.57
C TYR A 16 -18.71 -10.15 2.04
N ILE A 17 -18.08 -11.18 1.50
CA ILE A 17 -18.06 -11.44 0.06
C ILE A 17 -19.20 -12.41 -0.25
N TYR A 18 -20.17 -11.95 -1.04
CA TYR A 18 -21.24 -12.79 -1.56
C TYR A 18 -20.81 -13.36 -2.90
N ILE A 19 -20.67 -14.68 -2.98
CA ILE A 19 -20.33 -15.38 -4.22
C ILE A 19 -21.58 -16.09 -4.74
N ASP A 20 -21.96 -15.77 -5.97
CA ASP A 20 -22.94 -16.54 -6.72
C ASP A 20 -22.35 -17.93 -7.04
N LYS A 21 -23.12 -19.00 -6.85
CA LYS A 21 -22.69 -20.37 -7.17
C LYS A 21 -22.33 -20.58 -8.65
N ASN A 22 -22.75 -19.67 -9.52
CA ASN A 22 -22.42 -19.71 -10.95
C ASN A 22 -21.19 -18.85 -11.31
N CYS A 23 -20.51 -18.27 -10.31
CA CYS A 23 -19.28 -17.52 -10.51
C CYS A 23 -18.16 -18.49 -10.92
N LEU A 24 -17.63 -18.35 -12.13
CA LEU A 24 -16.50 -19.12 -12.65
C LEU A 24 -15.19 -18.33 -12.57
N GLU A 25 -15.30 -17.00 -12.56
CA GLU A 25 -14.18 -16.08 -12.59
C GLU A 25 -14.37 -14.95 -11.57
N SER A 26 -13.32 -14.60 -10.85
CA SER A 26 -13.26 -13.49 -9.89
C SER A 26 -12.12 -12.54 -10.25
N PHE A 27 -12.34 -11.24 -10.06
CA PHE A 27 -11.36 -10.19 -10.34
C PHE A 27 -11.00 -9.47 -9.03
N LEU A 28 -9.75 -9.64 -8.57
CA LEU A 28 -9.23 -8.97 -7.38
C LEU A 28 -8.48 -7.70 -7.80
N ARG A 29 -8.95 -6.51 -7.41
CA ARG A 29 -8.37 -5.24 -7.88
C ARG A 29 -7.35 -4.61 -6.92
N GLY A 30 -6.70 -5.42 -6.08
CA GLY A 30 -5.73 -4.97 -5.09
C GLY A 30 -6.37 -4.18 -3.94
N ASP A 31 -5.59 -3.27 -3.36
CA ASP A 31 -5.85 -2.51 -2.14
C ASP A 31 -6.04 -3.39 -0.88
N SER A 32 -5.28 -4.48 -0.78
CA SER A 32 -5.30 -5.40 0.38
C SER A 32 -4.69 -4.78 1.64
N PRO A 33 -3.53 -4.08 1.57
CA PRO A 33 -2.87 -3.54 2.75
C PRO A 33 -3.68 -2.44 3.45
N PRO A 34 -3.60 -2.34 4.79
CA PRO A 34 -4.28 -1.32 5.57
C PRO A 34 -3.79 0.10 5.28
N HIS A 35 -4.62 1.10 5.57
CA HIS A 35 -4.29 2.52 5.37
C HIS A 35 -3.39 3.12 6.47
N ASP A 36 -2.77 2.32 7.32
CA ASP A 36 -1.78 2.79 8.30
C ASP A 36 -0.39 2.96 7.66
N VAL A 37 -0.36 3.78 6.61
CA VAL A 37 0.78 4.02 5.69
C VAL A 37 2.10 4.36 6.40
N TRP A 38 2.01 4.87 7.63
CA TRP A 38 3.17 5.19 8.47
C TRP A 38 3.90 3.95 9.03
N LYS A 39 3.26 2.77 9.04
CA LYS A 39 3.82 1.49 9.52
C LYS A 39 4.25 0.53 8.40
N GLU A 40 3.98 0.87 7.14
CA GLU A 40 4.27 0.01 6.00
C GLU A 40 5.76 -0.32 5.85
N ASN A 41 6.01 -1.51 5.32
CA ASN A 41 7.28 -1.97 4.77
C ASN A 41 7.02 -3.15 3.83
N TRP A 42 7.97 -3.47 2.96
CA TRP A 42 7.81 -4.56 1.98
C TRP A 42 7.36 -5.91 2.57
N ALA A 43 7.81 -6.25 3.79
CA ALA A 43 7.41 -7.52 4.41
C ALA A 43 5.94 -7.50 4.85
N THR A 44 5.45 -6.38 5.41
CA THR A 44 4.04 -6.27 5.78
C THR A 44 3.13 -6.20 4.55
N GLN A 45 3.56 -5.51 3.49
CA GLN A 45 2.84 -5.48 2.21
C GLN A 45 2.62 -6.90 1.67
N TYR A 46 3.71 -7.62 1.48
CA TYR A 46 3.68 -8.98 0.95
C TYR A 46 2.91 -9.96 1.86
N SER A 47 3.05 -9.85 3.18
CA SER A 47 2.32 -10.72 4.11
C SER A 47 0.81 -10.54 4.00
N VAL A 48 0.32 -9.31 3.85
CA VAL A 48 -1.12 -9.06 3.73
C VAL A 48 -1.65 -9.57 2.40
N ASP A 49 -0.94 -9.33 1.29
CA ASP A 49 -1.32 -9.85 -0.02
C ASP A 49 -1.35 -11.38 -0.04
N LYS A 50 -0.38 -12.01 0.62
CA LYS A 50 -0.34 -13.46 0.78
C LYS A 50 -1.52 -13.97 1.60
N ASP A 51 -1.80 -13.37 2.75
CA ASP A 51 -2.93 -13.79 3.60
C ASP A 51 -4.25 -13.67 2.84
N VAL A 52 -4.47 -12.56 2.13
CA VAL A 52 -5.66 -12.37 1.29
C VAL A 52 -5.71 -13.42 0.18
N GLY A 53 -4.60 -13.68 -0.50
CA GLY A 53 -4.50 -14.70 -1.53
C GLY A 53 -4.84 -16.10 -1.00
N ASP A 54 -4.28 -16.49 0.14
CA ASP A 54 -4.54 -17.78 0.78
C ASP A 54 -6.03 -17.90 1.16
N TYR A 55 -6.62 -16.85 1.72
CA TYR A 55 -8.06 -16.83 2.02
C TYR A 55 -8.91 -16.97 0.75
N LEU A 56 -8.57 -16.27 -0.32
CA LEU A 56 -9.31 -16.40 -1.58
C LEU A 56 -9.16 -17.81 -2.13
N ASN A 57 -7.94 -18.34 -2.23
CA ASN A 57 -7.68 -19.68 -2.74
C ASN A 57 -8.44 -20.77 -1.96
N ASP A 58 -8.50 -20.67 -0.63
CA ASP A 58 -9.20 -21.63 0.22
C ASP A 58 -10.74 -21.59 0.06
N ARG A 59 -11.33 -20.41 -0.21
CA ARG A 59 -12.79 -20.28 -0.35
C ARG A 59 -13.31 -20.25 -1.78
N PHE A 60 -12.46 -20.02 -2.77
CA PHE A 60 -12.80 -19.89 -4.19
C PHE A 60 -12.44 -21.18 -4.94
N ASP A 61 -12.68 -22.33 -4.32
CA ASP A 61 -12.44 -23.64 -4.94
C ASP A 61 -13.16 -23.74 -6.30
N GLY A 62 -12.40 -24.04 -7.35
CA GLY A 62 -12.88 -24.09 -8.73
C GLY A 62 -13.18 -22.74 -9.40
N ILE A 63 -12.96 -21.60 -8.74
CA ILE A 63 -13.16 -20.25 -9.31
C ILE A 63 -11.79 -19.65 -9.62
N SER A 64 -11.55 -19.30 -10.88
CA SER A 64 -10.30 -18.61 -11.26
C SER A 64 -10.28 -17.20 -10.68
N VAL A 65 -9.27 -16.85 -9.91
CA VAL A 65 -9.05 -15.49 -9.41
C VAL A 65 -8.00 -14.79 -10.26
N TYR A 66 -8.28 -13.55 -10.66
CA TYR A 66 -7.39 -12.73 -11.48
C TYR A 66 -7.05 -11.42 -10.75
N PRO A 67 -5.84 -11.32 -10.17
CA PRO A 67 -5.42 -10.13 -9.43
C PRO A 67 -4.95 -8.98 -10.33
N THR A 68 -5.06 -7.77 -9.79
CA THR A 68 -4.43 -6.55 -10.31
C THR A 68 -3.76 -5.84 -9.16
N LEU A 69 -2.63 -5.20 -9.44
CA LEU A 69 -1.91 -4.38 -8.47
C LEU A 69 -2.70 -3.09 -8.17
N GLY A 70 -3.11 -2.89 -6.92
CA GLY A 70 -3.70 -1.65 -6.45
C GLY A 70 -2.62 -0.66 -5.98
N ASN A 71 -3.04 0.48 -5.44
CA ASN A 71 -2.15 1.56 -5.04
C ASN A 71 -1.60 1.38 -3.61
N HIS A 72 -2.25 0.60 -2.75
CA HIS A 72 -1.70 0.26 -1.44
C HIS A 72 -0.83 -1.00 -1.42
N GLU A 73 -0.72 -1.79 -2.50
CA GLU A 73 0.13 -2.99 -2.54
C GLU A 73 1.62 -2.68 -2.39
N THR A 74 2.07 -1.55 -2.92
CA THR A 74 3.49 -1.20 -2.93
C THR A 74 3.92 -0.43 -1.69
N PHE A 75 5.22 -0.46 -1.39
CA PHE A 75 5.80 0.36 -0.36
C PHE A 75 6.81 1.35 -0.95
N PRO A 76 6.63 2.67 -0.76
CA PRO A 76 5.50 3.32 -0.06
C PRO A 76 4.20 3.28 -0.87
N ALA A 77 3.04 3.28 -0.20
CA ALA A 77 1.76 3.33 -0.90
C ALA A 77 1.67 4.50 -1.89
N ASN A 78 0.92 4.28 -2.98
CA ASN A 78 0.74 5.17 -4.14
C ASN A 78 1.99 5.44 -4.97
N LEU A 79 3.12 4.78 -4.68
CA LEU A 79 4.34 4.95 -5.43
C LEU A 79 4.67 3.65 -6.14
N TYR A 80 5.04 3.76 -7.42
CA TYR A 80 5.42 2.61 -8.25
C TYR A 80 6.52 2.99 -9.24
N TYR A 81 7.71 2.46 -9.01
CA TYR A 81 8.90 2.72 -9.82
C TYR A 81 9.52 1.39 -10.25
N SER A 82 8.99 0.77 -11.30
CA SER A 82 9.43 -0.56 -11.79
C SER A 82 10.90 -0.65 -12.17
N THR A 83 11.55 0.48 -12.43
CA THR A 83 13.00 0.52 -12.71
C THR A 83 13.88 0.35 -11.47
N LEU A 84 13.31 0.51 -10.26
CA LEU A 84 14.05 0.35 -9.01
C LEU A 84 14.08 -1.12 -8.56
N PRO A 85 15.21 -1.61 -8.00
CA PRO A 85 15.36 -3.02 -7.61
C PRO A 85 14.29 -3.52 -6.63
N GLU A 86 13.83 -2.68 -5.71
CA GLU A 86 12.85 -3.04 -4.70
C GLU A 86 11.49 -3.40 -5.31
N TYR A 87 11.06 -2.66 -6.32
CA TYR A 87 9.81 -2.92 -7.04
C TYR A 87 9.93 -4.16 -7.93
N LYS A 88 11.08 -4.35 -8.57
CA LYS A 88 11.34 -5.57 -9.34
C LYS A 88 11.30 -6.81 -8.45
N TYR A 89 11.95 -6.76 -7.29
CA TYR A 89 11.90 -7.84 -6.31
C TYR A 89 10.47 -8.11 -5.81
N PHE A 90 9.71 -7.05 -5.53
CA PHE A 90 8.30 -7.16 -5.18
C PHE A 90 7.47 -7.82 -6.30
N ASN A 91 7.70 -7.45 -7.55
CA ASN A 91 7.03 -8.09 -8.68
C ASN A 91 7.41 -9.58 -8.84
N GLU A 92 8.67 -9.94 -8.58
CA GLU A 92 9.09 -11.35 -8.54
C GLU A 92 8.33 -12.13 -7.44
N LYS A 93 8.07 -11.50 -6.30
CA LYS A 93 7.22 -12.07 -5.24
C LYS A 93 5.75 -12.19 -5.64
N ASN A 94 5.24 -11.25 -6.42
CA ASN A 94 3.90 -11.35 -7.00
C ASN A 94 3.80 -12.47 -8.05
N VAL A 95 4.87 -12.76 -8.81
CA VAL A 95 4.87 -13.94 -9.69
C VAL A 95 4.68 -15.21 -8.86
N GLU A 96 5.45 -15.39 -7.78
CA GLU A 96 5.31 -16.55 -6.89
C GLU A 96 3.87 -16.64 -6.39
N LEU A 97 3.34 -15.55 -5.80
CA LEU A 97 2.00 -15.52 -5.25
C LEU A 97 0.91 -15.80 -6.31
N TRP A 98 1.01 -15.18 -7.48
CA TRP A 98 -0.02 -15.25 -8.51
C TRP A 98 0.05 -16.52 -9.34
N SER A 99 1.22 -17.16 -9.47
CA SER A 99 1.32 -18.47 -10.11
C SER A 99 0.95 -19.60 -9.15
N ASP A 100 1.27 -19.47 -7.86
CA ASP A 100 1.01 -20.53 -6.87
C ASP A 100 -0.46 -20.56 -6.43
N LEU A 101 -1.08 -19.40 -6.23
CA LEU A 101 -2.44 -19.31 -5.70
C LEU A 101 -3.50 -19.04 -6.77
N PHE A 102 -3.10 -18.53 -7.93
CA PHE A 102 -4.04 -18.09 -8.96
C PHE A 102 -3.72 -18.70 -10.32
N SER A 103 -4.70 -18.63 -11.23
CA SER A 103 -4.60 -19.25 -12.56
C SER A 103 -3.82 -18.38 -13.55
N ILE A 104 -2.72 -17.78 -13.11
CA ILE A 104 -1.91 -16.90 -13.96
C ILE A 104 -0.85 -17.72 -14.70
N PRO A 105 -0.88 -17.76 -16.05
CA PRO A 105 0.02 -18.59 -16.81
C PRO A 105 1.49 -18.19 -16.66
N VAL A 106 2.38 -19.18 -16.63
CA VAL A 106 3.83 -18.97 -16.44
C VAL A 106 4.46 -18.10 -17.53
N GLU A 107 3.89 -18.07 -18.74
CA GLU A 107 4.33 -17.18 -19.82
C GLU A 107 4.12 -15.69 -19.52
N GLN A 108 3.30 -15.36 -18.52
CA GLN A 108 3.11 -13.98 -18.08
C GLN A 108 4.17 -13.52 -17.08
N ARG A 109 5.04 -14.42 -16.60
CA ARG A 109 6.08 -14.13 -15.61
C ARG A 109 6.88 -12.88 -15.94
N ASP A 110 7.39 -12.77 -17.16
CA ASP A 110 8.26 -11.64 -17.53
C ASP A 110 7.48 -10.32 -17.60
N ASN A 111 6.21 -10.35 -18.03
CA ASN A 111 5.33 -9.16 -18.01
C ASN A 111 5.06 -8.68 -16.57
N ILE A 112 4.83 -9.64 -15.66
CA ILE A 112 4.58 -9.34 -14.25
C ILE A 112 5.84 -8.78 -13.60
N ILE A 113 7.01 -9.40 -13.82
CA ILE A 113 8.28 -8.89 -13.30
C ILE A 113 8.56 -7.49 -13.81
N GLN A 114 8.32 -7.25 -15.11
CA GLN A 114 8.60 -5.98 -15.73
C GLN A 114 7.76 -4.86 -15.14
N ASP A 115 6.43 -4.99 -15.13
CA ASP A 115 5.53 -3.88 -14.78
C ASP A 115 4.23 -4.32 -14.08
N ALA A 116 4.19 -5.52 -13.50
CA ALA A 116 3.05 -6.07 -12.77
C ALA A 116 1.74 -6.09 -13.59
N TYR A 117 1.84 -6.38 -14.89
CA TYR A 117 0.71 -6.57 -15.79
C TYR A 117 0.75 -7.95 -16.42
N TYR A 118 -0.40 -8.41 -16.92
CA TYR A 118 -0.48 -9.66 -17.67
C TYR A 118 -1.73 -9.72 -18.53
N GLN A 119 -1.78 -10.74 -19.39
CA GLN A 119 -2.98 -11.11 -20.13
C GLN A 119 -3.26 -12.62 -20.05
N VAL A 120 -4.55 -12.99 -20.04
CA VAL A 120 -5.00 -14.39 -20.04
C VAL A 120 -6.16 -14.56 -21.02
N LEU A 121 -6.16 -15.63 -21.81
CA LEU A 121 -7.36 -16.05 -22.53
C LEU A 121 -8.22 -16.89 -21.58
N ILE A 122 -9.24 -16.27 -20.99
CA ILE A 122 -10.13 -16.95 -20.01
C ILE A 122 -10.90 -18.09 -20.70
N ARG A 123 -11.41 -17.82 -21.90
CA ARG A 123 -12.16 -18.78 -22.74
C ARG A 123 -12.13 -18.34 -24.21
N PRO A 124 -12.48 -19.20 -25.18
CA PRO A 124 -12.50 -18.83 -26.58
C PRO A 124 -13.30 -17.54 -26.82
N GLY A 125 -12.64 -16.54 -27.42
CA GLY A 125 -13.24 -15.22 -27.69
C GLY A 125 -13.22 -14.22 -26.52
N LEU A 126 -12.70 -14.58 -25.34
CA LEU A 126 -12.61 -13.68 -24.19
C LEU A 126 -11.18 -13.65 -23.61
N ARG A 127 -10.53 -12.49 -23.75
CA ARG A 127 -9.20 -12.21 -23.21
C ARG A 127 -9.28 -11.16 -22.12
N LEU A 128 -8.68 -11.47 -20.97
CA LEU A 128 -8.46 -10.53 -19.88
C LEU A 128 -7.11 -9.86 -20.05
N ILE A 129 -7.06 -8.58 -19.73
CA ILE A 129 -5.82 -7.81 -19.54
C ILE A 129 -5.90 -7.23 -18.14
N SER A 130 -4.97 -7.64 -17.27
CA SER A 130 -4.75 -7.00 -15.97
C SER A 130 -3.68 -5.93 -16.19
N PHE A 131 -4.05 -4.67 -15.99
CA PHE A 131 -3.18 -3.53 -16.22
C PHE A 131 -2.83 -2.88 -14.88
N ASN A 132 -1.55 -2.55 -14.69
CA ASN A 132 -1.07 -1.83 -13.52
C ASN A 132 -1.35 -0.32 -13.67
N SER A 133 -2.45 0.15 -13.09
CA SER A 133 -2.85 1.56 -13.15
C SER A 133 -1.95 2.50 -12.36
N ASN A 134 -1.02 1.99 -11.54
CA ASN A 134 -0.07 2.83 -10.81
C ASN A 134 0.86 3.62 -11.74
N HIS A 135 0.99 3.22 -13.01
CA HIS A 135 1.68 4.02 -14.03
C HIS A 135 1.01 5.35 -14.36
N GLY A 136 -0.33 5.43 -14.20
CA GLY A 136 -1.10 6.65 -14.44
C GLY A 136 -1.22 7.57 -13.23
N MET A 137 -0.78 7.13 -12.05
CA MET A 137 -0.77 7.97 -10.85
C MET A 137 0.34 9.02 -10.95
N SER A 138 0.09 10.21 -10.41
CA SER A 138 1.08 11.28 -10.40
C SER A 138 2.31 10.83 -9.61
N LYS A 139 3.43 10.65 -10.32
CA LYS A 139 4.71 10.27 -9.72
C LYS A 139 5.49 11.54 -9.43
N ASP A 140 5.56 11.93 -8.17
CA ASP A 140 6.50 12.96 -7.74
C ASP A 140 7.74 12.30 -7.14
N ILE A 141 8.79 12.18 -7.95
CA ILE A 141 10.07 11.60 -7.52
C ILE A 141 10.71 12.41 -6.39
N ASN A 142 10.42 13.71 -6.27
CA ASN A 142 10.90 14.52 -5.16
C ASN A 142 10.17 14.15 -3.87
N VAL A 143 8.86 13.86 -3.93
CA VAL A 143 8.10 13.32 -2.79
C VAL A 143 8.63 11.95 -2.38
N PHE A 144 8.92 11.05 -3.34
CA PHE A 144 9.52 9.75 -3.03
C PHE A 144 10.89 9.89 -2.35
N ASN A 145 11.80 10.70 -2.92
CA ASN A 145 13.13 10.94 -2.36
C ASN A 145 13.04 11.60 -0.99
N LYS A 146 12.09 12.54 -0.80
CA LYS A 146 11.82 13.18 0.49
C LYS A 146 11.26 12.20 1.50
N TYR A 147 10.35 11.32 1.11
CA TYR A 147 9.85 10.26 1.97
C TYR A 147 11.02 9.40 2.45
N TRP A 148 11.87 8.92 1.54
CA TRP A 148 12.98 8.05 1.90
C TRP A 148 14.02 8.74 2.79
N SER A 149 14.36 10.00 2.50
CA SER A 149 15.29 10.77 3.33
C SER A 149 14.76 10.98 4.74
N ASN A 150 13.44 11.16 4.91
CA ASN A 150 12.82 11.39 6.22
C ASN A 150 12.41 10.10 6.94
N ARG A 151 12.13 9.00 6.23
CA ARG A 151 11.72 7.70 6.78
C ARG A 151 12.76 7.13 7.73
N HIS A 152 14.03 7.36 7.43
CA HIS A 152 15.17 6.98 8.25
C HIS A 152 15.88 8.17 8.90
N ALA A 153 15.37 9.40 8.70
CA ALA A 153 15.79 10.53 9.51
C ALA A 153 15.36 10.28 10.95
N ARG A 154 16.24 9.64 11.70
CA ARG A 154 16.34 9.88 13.13
C ARG A 154 16.78 11.33 13.29
N SER A 155 16.34 12.03 14.33
CA SER A 155 17.03 13.28 14.71
C SER A 155 18.48 12.89 14.99
N THR A 156 19.37 13.05 14.01
CA THR A 156 20.75 12.59 14.12
C THR A 156 21.53 13.36 15.17
N ASP A 157 20.93 14.42 15.72
CA ASP A 157 21.27 14.94 17.02
C ASP A 157 19.97 15.11 17.81
N LYS A 158 19.94 14.65 19.07
CA LYS A 158 19.15 15.38 20.06
C LYS A 158 19.83 16.74 20.12
N VAL A 159 19.44 17.69 19.27
CA VAL A 159 19.73 19.10 19.52
C VAL A 159 19.24 19.31 20.93
N TYR A 160 20.15 19.63 21.85
CA TYR A 160 19.78 19.93 23.22
C TYR A 160 18.96 21.22 23.17
N CYS A 161 17.66 21.03 23.01
CA CYS A 161 16.65 22.05 22.96
C CYS A 161 16.12 22.11 24.38
N ASP A 162 16.61 23.11 25.12
CA ASP A 162 16.10 23.45 26.45
C ASP A 162 14.62 23.83 26.38
N ASP A 163 13.99 24.04 27.54
CA ASP A 163 12.55 24.28 27.59
C ASP A 163 12.15 25.53 26.82
N ALA A 164 13.02 26.54 26.74
CA ALA A 164 12.81 27.74 25.94
C ALA A 164 12.81 27.43 24.44
N CYS A 165 13.79 26.67 23.96
CA CYS A 165 13.85 26.23 22.57
C CYS A 165 12.61 25.39 22.18
N ARG A 166 12.15 24.48 23.05
CA ARG A 166 10.97 23.65 22.77
C ARG A 166 9.70 24.47 22.69
N GLN A 167 9.54 25.45 23.59
CA GLN A 167 8.39 26.36 23.59
C GLN A 167 8.34 27.19 22.31
N ILE A 168 9.48 27.68 21.83
CA ILE A 168 9.58 28.41 20.56
C ILE A 168 9.16 27.50 19.40
N THR A 169 9.68 26.26 19.32
CA THR A 169 9.29 25.31 18.27
C THR A 169 7.80 25.00 18.29
N VAL A 170 7.20 24.83 19.47
CA VAL A 170 5.75 24.62 19.63
C VAL A 170 4.98 25.85 19.13
N CYS A 171 5.39 27.07 19.50
CA CYS A 171 4.74 28.29 19.05
C CYS A 171 4.89 28.52 17.54
N GLU A 172 6.04 28.22 16.96
CA GLU A 172 6.26 28.30 15.50
C GLU A 172 5.39 27.29 14.74
N THR A 173 5.22 26.09 15.30
CA THR A 173 4.42 25.03 14.66
C THR A 173 2.92 25.30 14.76
N LEU A 174 2.45 25.86 15.88
CA LEU A 174 1.01 26.02 16.17
C LEU A 174 0.44 27.38 15.75
N SER A 175 1.28 28.38 15.47
CA SER A 175 0.80 29.73 15.17
C SER A 175 0.62 29.94 13.67
N ALA A 176 -0.61 30.20 13.25
CA ALA A 176 -0.93 30.50 11.86
C ALA A 176 -0.55 31.93 11.44
N THR A 177 -0.38 32.84 12.41
CA THR A 177 -0.02 34.23 12.17
C THR A 177 1.05 34.74 13.15
N PHE A 178 1.75 35.80 12.77
CA PHE A 178 2.75 36.46 13.63
C PHE A 178 2.16 36.95 14.96
N ARG A 179 0.91 37.40 14.96
CA ARG A 179 0.23 37.85 16.18
C ARG A 179 -0.09 36.67 17.11
N ASP A 180 -0.46 35.52 16.56
CA ASP A 180 -0.67 34.29 17.35
C ASP A 180 0.65 33.78 17.95
N TRP A 181 1.74 33.90 17.19
CA TRP A 181 3.07 33.56 17.68
C TRP A 181 3.50 34.42 18.87
N ILE A 182 3.35 35.75 18.77
CA ILE A 182 3.64 36.66 19.89
C ILE A 182 2.78 36.31 21.12
N ASN A 183 1.50 36.03 20.92
CA ASN A 183 0.60 35.65 22.02
C ASN A 183 1.01 34.30 22.65
N CYS A 184 1.45 33.34 21.84
CA CYS A 184 1.93 32.03 22.30
C CYS A 184 3.19 32.19 23.16
N VAL A 185 4.21 32.89 22.64
CA VAL A 185 5.48 33.12 23.37
C VAL A 185 5.24 33.96 24.64
N GLY A 186 4.36 34.96 24.58
CA GLY A 186 3.99 35.81 25.72
C GLY A 186 3.32 35.04 26.85
N ARG A 187 2.58 33.97 26.54
CA ARG A 187 1.96 33.10 27.57
C ARG A 187 2.98 32.26 28.32
N PHE A 188 4.05 31.82 27.67
CA PHE A 188 5.09 31.02 28.33
C PHE A 188 6.02 31.85 29.21
N SER A 189 6.28 33.11 28.82
CA SER A 189 7.10 34.03 29.60
C SER A 189 6.39 34.56 30.87
N ALA A 190 5.06 34.46 30.95
CA ALA A 190 4.29 34.85 32.14
C ALA A 190 4.22 33.77 33.24
N VAL A 191 4.79 32.59 33.02
CA VAL A 191 4.69 31.42 33.93
C VAL A 191 5.99 31.19 34.74
N VAL A 192 7.02 32.05 34.57
CA VAL A 192 8.35 31.89 35.22
C VAL A 192 8.61 32.96 36.29
N HIS A 193 7.58 33.39 37.02
CA HIS A 193 7.71 34.19 38.24
C HIS A 193 7.03 33.51 39.41
#